data_AF-A0A2I4DCA2-F1
#
_entry.id   AF-A0A2I4DCA2-F1
#
_cell.length_a   1.000
_cell.length_b   1.000
_cell.length_c   1.000
_cell.angle_alpha   90.00
_cell.angle_beta   90.00
_cell.angle_gamma   90.00
#
_symmetry.space_group_name_H-M   'P 1'
#
loop_
_entity.id
_entity.type
_entity.pdbx_description
1 polymer ?
#
loop_
_entity_poly.entity_id
_entity_poly.type
_entity_poly.pdbx_seq_one_letter_code
_entity_poly.pdbx_strand_id
1 'polypeptide(L)'
;MRNRNLVQMLVKVLDREDQDLLLVVVSFLKKLSIFLENKNDMAEASAVQKLSLLRTTLCLLNLSFDTSLRRQMVQAGLLPKLSSLLADEAQRQLSMCVLFHISMDDSFRSMFAPTADEGMMDGEQKMDVELISLCINLAADRSNTQLFCEGNGLKMMM
;
A
#
# COMPACT_ATOMS: atom_id res chain seq x y z
N MET A 1 28.35 7.66 5.09
CA MET A 1 28.13 8.84 5.94
C MET A 1 26.61 9.05 6.07
N ARG A 2 26.06 9.12 7.28
CA ARG A 2 24.62 9.32 7.53
C ARG A 2 24.35 10.78 7.87
N ASN A 3 23.44 11.43 7.14
CA ASN A 3 22.93 12.75 7.50
C ASN A 3 21.51 12.59 8.05
N ARG A 4 21.37 12.47 9.38
CA ARG A 4 20.08 12.23 10.06
C ARG A 4 19.01 13.29 9.73
N ASN A 5 19.44 14.51 9.40
CA ASN A 5 18.52 15.61 9.10
C ASN A 5 17.98 15.57 7.67
N LEU A 6 18.57 14.77 6.77
CA LEU A 6 18.18 14.76 5.36
C LEU A 6 16.75 14.23 5.16
N VAL A 7 16.41 13.09 5.78
CA VAL A 7 15.06 12.51 5.66
C VAL A 7 14.02 13.48 6.22
N GLN A 8 14.26 14.02 7.41
CA GLN A 8 13.35 14.98 8.03
C GLN A 8 13.14 16.23 7.16
N MET A 9 14.21 16.77 6.56
CA MET A 9 14.12 17.89 5.62
C MET A 9 13.27 17.52 4.41
N LEU A 10 13.57 16.40 3.74
CA LEU A 10 12.83 15.96 2.55
C LEU A 10 11.35 15.74 2.83
N VAL A 11 11.01 15.10 3.97
CA VAL A 11 9.62 14.88 4.36
C VAL A 11 8.89 16.20 4.70
N LYS A 12 9.59 17.22 5.19
CA LYS A 12 9.01 18.57 5.35
C LYS A 12 8.75 19.25 4.00
N VAL A 13 9.58 19.02 2.98
CA VAL A 13 9.36 19.60 1.64
C VAL A 13 8.10 19.03 0.98
N LEU A 14 7.63 17.83 1.38
CA LEU A 14 6.36 17.27 0.90
C LEU A 14 5.12 18.12 1.26
N ASP A 15 5.24 19.11 2.15
CA ASP A 15 4.15 20.07 2.47
C ASP A 15 4.05 21.22 1.44
N ARG A 16 4.97 21.28 0.47
CA ARG A 16 4.96 22.29 -0.59
C ARG A 16 4.08 21.83 -1.75
N GLU A 17 3.64 22.78 -2.58
CA GLU A 17 2.76 22.51 -3.74
C GLU A 17 3.52 22.44 -5.07
N ASP A 18 4.81 22.81 -5.08
CA ASP A 18 5.65 22.82 -6.28
C ASP A 18 5.90 21.39 -6.79
N GLN A 19 5.29 21.04 -7.91
CA GLN A 19 5.27 19.67 -8.44
C GLN A 19 6.66 19.17 -8.86
N ASP A 20 7.50 20.04 -9.42
CA ASP A 20 8.84 19.68 -9.86
C ASP A 20 9.72 19.38 -8.65
N LEU A 21 9.63 20.22 -7.62
CA LEU A 21 10.31 20.00 -6.35
C LEU A 21 9.82 18.72 -5.66
N LEU A 22 8.50 18.50 -5.61
CA LEU A 22 7.91 17.29 -5.03
C LEU A 22 8.39 16.03 -5.76
N LEU A 23 8.45 16.05 -7.10
CA LEU A 23 8.94 14.94 -7.91
C LEU A 23 10.40 14.59 -7.58
N VAL A 24 11.24 15.60 -7.45
CA VAL A 24 12.65 15.42 -7.05
C VAL A 24 12.74 14.83 -5.64
N VAL A 25 12.01 15.40 -4.69
CA VAL A 25 12.00 14.94 -3.29
C VAL A 25 11.51 13.50 -3.16
N VAL A 26 10.42 13.15 -3.83
CA VAL A 26 9.90 11.78 -3.89
C VAL A 26 10.92 10.82 -4.48
N SER A 27 11.64 11.23 -5.53
CA SER A 27 12.70 10.42 -6.15
C SER A 27 13.86 10.14 -5.19
N PHE A 28 14.23 11.10 -4.34
CA PHE A 28 15.20 10.89 -3.27
C PHE A 28 14.65 9.98 -2.17
N LEU A 29 13.45 10.25 -1.66
CA LEU A 29 12.81 9.44 -0.62
C LEU A 29 12.65 7.98 -1.07
N LYS A 30 12.30 7.73 -2.33
CA LYS A 30 12.27 6.39 -2.91
C LYS A 30 13.60 5.67 -2.74
N LYS A 31 14.74 6.31 -3.07
CA LYS A 31 16.08 5.70 -2.91
C LYS A 31 16.43 5.46 -1.44
N LEU A 32 16.07 6.40 -0.57
CA LEU A 32 16.34 6.30 0.87
C LEU A 32 15.49 5.23 1.55
N SER A 33 14.25 5.02 1.12
CA SER A 33 13.31 4.04 1.71
C SER A 33 13.76 2.57 1.62
N ILE A 34 14.82 2.28 0.87
CA ILE A 34 15.42 0.94 0.79
C ILE A 34 16.19 0.62 2.08
N PHE A 35 16.77 1.62 2.74
CA PHE A 35 17.61 1.44 3.91
C PHE A 35 16.80 1.48 5.22
N LEU A 36 16.96 0.48 6.08
CA LEU A 36 16.21 0.35 7.34
C LEU A 36 16.29 1.62 8.21
N GLU A 37 17.49 2.18 8.37
CA GLU A 37 17.69 3.40 9.17
C GLU A 37 16.88 4.59 8.64
N ASN A 38 16.80 4.73 7.31
CA ASN A 38 16.03 5.80 6.68
C ASN A 38 14.53 5.53 6.77
N LYS A 39 14.08 4.26 6.76
CA LYS A 39 12.68 3.92 7.03
C LYS A 39 12.26 4.31 8.44
N ASN A 40 13.12 4.08 9.43
CA ASN A 40 12.88 4.53 10.81
C ASN A 40 12.78 6.06 10.87
N ASP A 41 13.72 6.78 10.25
CA ASP A 41 13.67 8.24 10.17
C ASP A 41 12.39 8.75 9.45
N MET A 42 11.89 8.02 8.44
CA MET A 42 10.64 8.33 7.73
C MET A 42 9.39 8.06 8.58
N ALA A 43 9.42 7.00 9.40
CA ALA A 43 8.36 6.68 10.34
C ALA A 43 8.19 7.79 11.39
N GLU A 44 9.31 8.28 11.95
CA GLU A 44 9.33 9.39 12.90
C GLU A 44 8.89 10.70 12.27
N ALA A 45 9.18 10.91 10.98
CA ALA A 45 8.84 12.12 10.24
C ALA A 45 7.42 12.12 9.65
N SER A 46 6.57 11.12 9.94
CA SER A 46 5.20 11.04 9.39
C SER A 46 5.15 10.93 7.86
N ALA A 47 6.16 10.30 7.24
CA ALA A 47 6.28 10.27 5.77
C ALA A 47 5.09 9.58 5.09
N VAL A 48 4.54 8.51 5.67
CA VAL A 48 3.41 7.75 5.08
C VAL A 48 2.20 8.65 4.81
N GLN A 49 1.85 9.52 5.75
CA GLN A 49 0.71 10.41 5.62
C GLN A 49 0.87 11.34 4.41
N LYS A 50 2.06 11.92 4.24
CA LYS A 50 2.36 12.84 3.13
C LYS A 50 2.47 12.14 1.80
N LEU A 51 3.17 11.00 1.75
CA LEU A 51 3.33 10.18 0.55
C LEU A 51 1.98 9.61 0.06
N SER A 52 1.04 9.37 0.98
CA SER A 52 -0.32 8.91 0.64
C SER A 52 -1.13 9.91 -0.19
N LEU A 53 -0.76 11.20 -0.16
CA LEU A 53 -1.40 12.26 -0.93
C LEU A 53 -0.82 12.33 -2.35
N LEU A 54 0.45 11.95 -2.51
CA LEU A 54 1.20 12.04 -3.76
C LEU A 54 1.16 10.74 -4.60
N ARG A 55 0.41 9.72 -4.15
CA ARG A 55 0.23 8.43 -4.86
C ARG A 55 1.56 7.74 -5.22
N THR A 56 2.56 7.83 -4.34
CA THR A 56 3.91 7.28 -4.61
C THR A 56 4.01 5.81 -4.21
N THR A 57 3.31 4.94 -4.95
CA THR A 57 3.09 3.51 -4.61
C THR A 57 4.39 2.75 -4.35
N LEU A 58 5.46 3.05 -5.10
CA LEU A 58 6.75 2.37 -4.93
C LEU A 58 7.49 2.74 -3.63
N CYS A 59 7.39 3.99 -3.17
CA CYS A 59 7.95 4.37 -1.88
C CYS A 59 7.14 3.72 -0.74
N LEU A 60 5.81 3.68 -0.89
CA LEU A 60 4.93 2.97 0.05
C LEU A 60 5.25 1.47 0.09
N LEU A 61 5.54 0.83 -1.04
CA LEU A 61 5.98 -0.56 -1.08
C LEU A 61 7.22 -0.79 -0.21
N ASN A 62 8.27 0.00 -0.36
CA ASN A 62 9.47 -0.15 0.46
C ASN A 62 9.21 0.03 1.97
N LEU A 63 8.30 0.95 2.32
CA LEU A 63 7.90 1.20 3.70
C LEU A 63 7.01 0.08 4.27
N SER A 64 6.20 -0.58 3.43
CA SER A 64 5.23 -1.60 3.87
C SER A 64 5.87 -2.89 4.41
N PHE A 65 7.17 -3.11 4.16
CA PHE A 65 7.92 -4.18 4.80
C PHE A 65 8.00 -4.01 6.33
N ASP A 66 7.86 -2.79 6.86
CA ASP A 66 7.83 -2.53 8.29
C ASP A 66 6.39 -2.58 8.84
N THR A 67 6.17 -3.39 9.88
CA THR A 67 4.85 -3.58 10.49
C THR A 67 4.25 -2.31 11.07
N SER A 68 5.06 -1.44 11.69
CA SER A 68 4.57 -0.19 12.26
C SER A 68 4.13 0.79 11.17
N LEU A 69 4.84 0.82 10.04
CA LEU A 69 4.49 1.64 8.89
C LEU A 69 3.24 1.14 8.18
N ARG A 70 2.99 -0.19 8.13
CA ARG A 70 1.71 -0.72 7.63
C ARG A 70 0.52 -0.21 8.43
N ARG A 71 0.63 -0.16 9.76
CA ARG A 71 -0.40 0.45 10.62
C ARG A 71 -0.63 1.91 10.27
N GLN A 72 0.44 2.69 10.06
CA GLN A 72 0.31 4.08 9.63
C GLN A 72 -0.36 4.21 8.27
N MET A 73 -0.12 3.27 7.34
CA MET A 73 -0.77 3.28 6.02
C MET A 73 -2.28 3.09 6.13
N VAL A 74 -2.70 2.12 6.95
CA VAL A 74 -4.13 1.88 7.22
C VAL A 74 -4.76 3.12 7.86
N GLN A 75 -4.11 3.71 8.87
CA GLN A 75 -4.58 4.94 9.53
C GLN A 75 -4.64 6.15 8.58
N ALA A 76 -3.77 6.20 7.56
CA ALA A 76 -3.78 7.23 6.52
C ALA A 76 -4.84 6.97 5.42
N GLY A 77 -5.66 5.93 5.55
CA GLY A 77 -6.71 5.59 4.59
C GLY A 77 -6.17 5.07 3.26
N LEU A 78 -5.01 4.39 3.26
CA LEU A 78 -4.41 3.89 2.02
C LEU A 78 -5.12 2.66 1.44
N LEU A 79 -5.85 1.87 2.24
CA LEU A 79 -6.55 0.66 1.76
C LEU A 79 -7.50 0.94 0.58
N PRO A 80 -8.50 1.85 0.69
CA PRO A 80 -9.40 2.13 -0.44
C PRO A 80 -8.67 2.78 -1.61
N LYS A 81 -7.66 3.63 -1.35
CA LYS A 81 -6.85 4.25 -2.41
C LYS A 81 -6.10 3.21 -3.23
N LEU A 82 -5.40 2.29 -2.57
CA LEU A 82 -4.64 1.22 -3.23
C LEU A 82 -5.56 0.24 -3.95
N SER A 83 -6.72 -0.07 -3.39
CA SER A 83 -7.70 -0.96 -4.03
C SER A 83 -8.24 -0.34 -5.32
N SER A 84 -8.51 0.97 -5.35
CA SER A 84 -8.91 1.65 -6.59
C SER A 84 -7.82 1.69 -7.66
N LEU A 85 -6.54 1.57 -7.28
CA LEU A 85 -5.41 1.51 -8.21
C LEU A 85 -5.21 0.13 -8.84
N LEU A 86 -5.98 -0.89 -8.43
CA LEU A 86 -5.94 -2.22 -9.06
C LEU A 86 -6.47 -2.22 -10.50
N ALA A 87 -7.36 -1.27 -10.83
CA ALA A 87 -7.86 -1.08 -12.19
C ALA A 87 -6.85 -0.40 -13.13
N ASP A 88 -5.79 0.23 -12.59
CA ASP A 88 -4.74 0.88 -13.37
C ASP A 88 -3.58 -0.09 -13.60
N GLU A 89 -3.45 -0.63 -14.82
CA GLU A 89 -2.39 -1.60 -15.17
C GLU A 89 -0.97 -1.14 -14.79
N ALA A 90 -0.68 0.17 -14.86
CA ALA A 90 0.63 0.71 -14.54
C ALA A 90 0.93 0.71 -13.03
N GLN A 91 -0.11 0.76 -12.19
CA GLN A 91 0.00 0.79 -10.73
C GLN A 91 -0.44 -0.52 -10.05
N ARG A 92 -1.11 -1.40 -10.79
CA ARG A 92 -1.76 -2.61 -10.27
C ARG A 92 -0.80 -3.48 -9.48
N GLN A 93 0.32 -3.87 -10.08
CA GLN A 93 1.26 -4.80 -9.43
C GLN A 93 1.81 -4.23 -8.11
N LEU A 94 2.23 -2.96 -8.11
CA LEU A 94 2.77 -2.33 -6.91
C LEU A 94 1.70 -2.19 -5.82
N SER A 95 0.47 -1.85 -6.22
CA SER A 95 -0.67 -1.73 -5.31
C SER A 95 -1.04 -3.08 -4.68
N MET A 96 -1.05 -4.15 -5.49
CA MET A 96 -1.25 -5.53 -5.01
C MET A 96 -0.17 -5.93 -4.00
N CYS A 97 1.11 -5.65 -4.26
CA CYS A 97 2.18 -5.97 -3.31
C CYS A 97 1.99 -5.25 -1.96
N VAL A 98 1.59 -3.96 -1.97
CA VAL A 98 1.35 -3.21 -0.73
C VAL A 98 0.13 -3.76 0.02
N LEU A 99 -0.97 -4.04 -0.69
CA LEU A 99 -2.18 -4.64 -0.11
C LEU A 99 -1.88 -6.02 0.48
N PHE A 100 -1.10 -6.84 -0.22
CA PHE A 100 -0.61 -8.12 0.29
C PHE A 100 0.16 -7.94 1.60
N HIS A 101 1.14 -7.04 1.66
CA HIS A 101 1.88 -6.78 2.90
C HIS A 101 0.97 -6.33 4.05
N ILE A 102 -0.03 -5.47 3.79
CA ILE A 102 -1.02 -5.07 4.81
C ILE A 102 -1.84 -6.28 5.28
N SER A 103 -2.27 -7.15 4.37
CA SER A 103 -3.06 -8.35 4.68
C SER A 103 -2.30 -9.41 5.52
N MET A 104 -0.96 -9.33 5.58
CA MET A 104 -0.15 -10.19 6.46
C MET A 104 -0.40 -9.90 7.94
N ASP A 105 -0.94 -8.72 8.28
CA ASP A 105 -1.35 -8.39 9.64
C ASP A 105 -2.84 -8.71 9.83
N ASP A 106 -3.12 -9.75 10.60
CA ASP A 106 -4.46 -10.25 10.91
C ASP A 106 -5.39 -9.14 11.41
N SER A 107 -4.86 -8.15 12.13
CA SER A 107 -5.67 -7.05 12.68
C SER A 107 -6.25 -6.11 11.62
N PHE A 108 -5.72 -6.12 10.40
CA PHE A 108 -6.21 -5.29 9.30
C PHE A 108 -7.03 -6.05 8.26
N ARG A 109 -7.09 -7.38 8.31
CA ARG A 109 -7.78 -8.19 7.28
C ARG A 109 -9.26 -7.84 7.15
N SER A 110 -9.96 -7.68 8.27
CA SER A 110 -11.38 -7.31 8.27
C SER A 110 -11.65 -5.93 7.65
N MET A 111 -10.64 -5.05 7.57
CA MET A 111 -10.76 -3.73 6.95
C MET A 111 -10.75 -3.78 5.42
N PHE A 112 -10.45 -4.93 4.81
CA PHE A 112 -10.50 -5.11 3.36
C PHE A 112 -11.91 -5.40 2.84
N ALA A 113 -12.82 -5.87 3.69
CA ALA A 113 -14.19 -6.21 3.30
C ALA A 113 -14.88 -5.09 2.48
N PRO A 114 -14.84 -3.80 2.89
CA PRO A 114 -15.43 -2.72 2.10
C PRO A 114 -14.69 -2.37 0.80
N THR A 115 -13.49 -2.92 0.59
CA THR A 115 -12.61 -2.64 -0.56
C THR A 115 -12.45 -3.83 -1.50
N ALA A 116 -13.01 -4.99 -1.13
CA ALA A 116 -13.02 -6.21 -1.92
C ALA A 116 -14.10 -6.12 -3.01
N ASP A 117 -13.90 -5.20 -3.94
CA ASP A 117 -14.77 -5.04 -5.11
C ASP A 117 -14.39 -6.01 -6.24
N GLU A 118 -15.23 -6.05 -7.29
CA GLU A 118 -15.07 -6.86 -8.49
C GLU A 118 -13.67 -6.77 -9.12
N GLY A 119 -12.98 -5.63 -9.00
CA GLY A 119 -11.62 -5.44 -9.53
C GLY A 119 -10.52 -6.28 -8.84
N MET A 120 -10.75 -6.77 -7.62
CA MET A 120 -9.87 -7.77 -6.99
C MET A 120 -10.16 -9.19 -7.50
N MET A 121 -11.38 -9.43 -7.95
CA MET A 121 -11.89 -10.76 -8.27
C MET A 121 -12.12 -10.96 -9.76
N ASP A 122 -11.64 -10.07 -10.63
CA ASP A 122 -11.91 -10.18 -12.06
C ASP A 122 -11.25 -11.45 -12.66
N GLY A 123 -12.04 -12.53 -12.70
CA GLY A 123 -11.60 -13.88 -13.09
C GLY A 123 -11.30 -14.04 -14.57
N GLU A 124 -11.59 -13.02 -15.39
CA GLU A 124 -11.20 -13.01 -16.80
C GLU A 124 -9.70 -12.74 -16.98
N GLN A 125 -9.06 -12.12 -15.97
CA GLN A 125 -7.62 -11.87 -15.99
C GLN A 125 -6.86 -13.00 -15.26
N LYS A 126 -5.74 -13.40 -15.85
CA LYS A 126 -4.82 -14.34 -15.20
C LYS A 126 -4.42 -13.77 -13.83
N MET A 127 -4.83 -14.44 -12.75
CA MET A 127 -4.48 -14.02 -11.41
C MET A 127 -2.97 -14.14 -11.18
N ASP A 128 -2.34 -13.02 -10.85
CA ASP A 128 -0.94 -12.95 -10.45
C ASP A 128 -0.75 -13.60 -9.07
N VAL A 129 0.45 -14.09 -8.78
CA VAL A 129 0.77 -14.79 -7.52
C VAL A 129 0.50 -13.90 -6.31
N GLU A 130 0.74 -12.60 -6.44
CA GLU A 130 0.46 -11.60 -5.42
C GLU A 130 -1.04 -11.46 -5.12
N LEU A 131 -1.89 -11.51 -6.15
CA LEU A 131 -3.34 -11.45 -5.99
C LEU A 131 -3.87 -12.71 -5.31
N ILE A 132 -3.39 -13.88 -5.74
CA ILE A 132 -3.73 -15.16 -5.09
C ILE A 132 -3.31 -15.13 -3.61
N SER A 133 -2.09 -14.66 -3.32
CA SER A 133 -1.57 -14.57 -1.95
C SER A 133 -2.38 -13.61 -1.09
N LEU A 134 -2.82 -12.48 -1.66
CA LEU A 134 -3.72 -11.54 -0.99
C LEU A 134 -5.07 -12.20 -0.70
N CYS A 135 -5.71 -12.83 -1.69
CA CYS A 135 -7.00 -13.50 -1.52
C CYS A 135 -6.94 -14.61 -0.46
N ILE A 136 -5.85 -15.39 -0.41
CA ILE A 136 -5.63 -16.40 0.64
C ILE A 136 -5.61 -15.75 2.03
N ASN A 137 -4.85 -14.66 2.21
CA ASN A 137 -4.82 -13.95 3.49
C ASN A 137 -6.19 -13.40 3.86
N LEU A 138 -6.90 -12.81 2.90
CA LEU A 138 -8.23 -12.24 3.16
C LEU A 138 -9.26 -13.33 3.50
N ALA A 139 -9.19 -14.49 2.86
CA ALA A 139 -10.06 -15.64 3.14
C ALA A 139 -9.84 -16.26 4.54
N ALA A 140 -8.76 -15.88 5.24
CA ALA A 140 -8.57 -16.26 6.64
C ALA A 140 -9.41 -15.40 7.61
N ASP A 141 -10.08 -14.32 7.14
CA ASP A 141 -10.98 -13.49 7.92
C ASP A 141 -12.46 -13.78 7.62
N ARG A 142 -13.28 -13.84 8.67
CA ARG A 142 -14.70 -14.18 8.55
C ARG A 142 -15.51 -13.12 7.78
N SER A 143 -15.17 -11.85 7.90
CA SER A 143 -15.90 -10.75 7.26
C SER A 143 -15.67 -10.78 5.75
N ASN A 144 -14.43 -11.03 5.34
CA ASN A 144 -14.05 -11.15 3.93
C ASN A 144 -14.63 -12.42 3.29
N THR A 145 -14.58 -13.57 3.99
CA THR A 145 -15.15 -14.82 3.45
C THR A 145 -16.64 -14.73 3.20
N GLN A 146 -17.38 -14.02 4.06
CA GLN A 146 -18.80 -13.78 3.82
C GLN A 146 -19.02 -13.06 2.50
N LEU A 147 -18.28 -11.97 2.23
CA LEU A 147 -18.36 -11.25 0.96
C LEU A 147 -17.92 -12.08 -0.24
N PHE A 148 -16.85 -12.87 -0.12
CA PHE A 148 -16.39 -13.75 -1.20
C PHE A 148 -17.44 -14.81 -1.57
N CYS A 149 -18.27 -15.21 -0.62
CA CYS A 149 -19.36 -16.17 -0.84
C CYS A 149 -20.66 -15.51 -1.31
N GLU A 150 -20.77 -14.19 -1.26
CA GLU A 150 -21.95 -13.45 -1.71
C GLU A 150 -21.94 -13.30 -3.24
N GLY A 151 -23.12 -13.39 -3.86
CA GLY A 151 -23.30 -13.21 -5.30
C GLY A 151 -22.48 -14.20 -6.15
N ASN A 152 -21.66 -13.65 -7.06
CA ASN A 152 -20.79 -14.41 -7.96
C ASN A 152 -19.33 -14.53 -7.46
N GLY A 153 -19.00 -14.09 -6.24
CA GLY A 153 -17.61 -13.97 -5.77
C GLY A 153 -16.81 -15.27 -5.85
N LEU A 154 -17.40 -16.40 -5.43
CA LEU A 154 -16.79 -17.73 -5.56
C LEU A 154 -16.52 -18.13 -7.02
N LYS A 155 -17.45 -17.80 -7.93
CA LYS A 155 -17.31 -18.09 -9.36
C LYS A 155 -16.22 -17.25 -10.01
N MET A 156 -16.01 -16.04 -9.51
CA MET A 156 -14.98 -15.12 -9.98
C MET A 156 -13.56 -15.51 -9.56
N MET A 157 -13.42 -16.37 -8.54
CA MET A 157 -12.13 -16.94 -8.10
C MET A 157 -11.75 -18.28 -8.76
N MET A 158 -12.68 -18.92 -9.51
CA MET A 158 -12.51 -20.26 -10.11
C MET A 158 -12.37 -20.18 -11.63
#